data_AF-A0A2E7B2E3-F1
#
_entry.id   AF-A0A2E7B2E3-F1
#
_cell.length_a   1.000
_cell.length_b   1.000
_cell.length_c   1.000
_cell.angle_alpha   90.00
_cell.angle_beta   90.00
_cell.angle_gamma   90.00
#
_symmetry.space_group_name_H-M   'P 1'
#
loop_
_entity.id
_entity.type
_entity.pdbx_description
1 polymer ?
#
loop_
_entity_poly.entity_id
_entity_poly.type
_entity_poly.pdbx_seq_one_letter_code
_entity_poly.pdbx_strand_id
1 'polypeptide(L)'
;MEAYLDKILQPEVLFTLFVVFLIGRATAGGKKQGNSLSPTPLSPTEVDAALKRVTMSKWLEIDAELDARKKIRAIKLLRDATGLGLKASKEAIEERERKRDLRLH
;
A
#
# COMPACT_ATOMS: atom_id res chain seq x y z
N MET A 1 -13.22 -13.61 30.35
CA MET A 1 -12.64 -12.99 29.14
C MET A 1 -11.44 -13.79 28.63
N GLU A 2 -10.55 -14.27 29.51
CA GLU A 2 -9.37 -15.09 29.14
C GLU A 2 -9.68 -16.40 28.41
N ALA A 3 -10.76 -17.11 28.78
CA ALA A 3 -11.12 -18.40 28.18
C ALA A 3 -11.56 -18.32 26.70
N TYR A 4 -11.90 -17.12 26.21
CA TYR A 4 -12.26 -16.91 24.80
C TYR A 4 -11.03 -16.76 23.91
N LEU A 5 -9.96 -16.17 24.44
CA LEU A 5 -8.70 -15.98 23.72
C LEU A 5 -8.01 -17.32 23.48
N ASP A 6 -8.02 -18.20 24.48
CA ASP A 6 -7.47 -19.56 24.37
C ASP A 6 -8.21 -20.39 23.32
N LYS A 7 -9.54 -20.27 23.26
CA LYS A 7 -10.40 -20.97 22.29
C LYS A 7 -10.21 -20.48 20.85
N ILE A 8 -9.88 -19.20 20.66
CA ILE A 8 -9.56 -18.63 19.33
C ILE A 8 -8.14 -19.02 18.88
N LEU A 9 -7.24 -19.25 19.84
CA LEU A 9 -5.86 -19.67 19.60
C LEU A 9 -5.71 -21.20 19.46
N GLN A 10 -6.82 -21.94 19.44
CA GLN A 10 -6.81 -23.37 19.12
C GLN A 10 -6.44 -23.60 17.65
N PRO A 11 -5.55 -24.57 17.35
CA PRO A 11 -5.08 -24.83 15.98
C PRO A 11 -6.22 -25.20 15.03
N GLU A 12 -7.31 -25.79 15.54
CA GLU A 12 -8.51 -26.15 14.77
C GLU A 12 -9.30 -24.93 14.28
N VAL A 13 -9.46 -23.91 15.14
CA VAL A 13 -10.13 -22.65 14.79
C VAL A 13 -9.28 -21.87 13.79
N LEU A 14 -7.96 -21.82 14.00
CA LEU A 14 -7.04 -21.19 13.06
C LEU A 14 -7.05 -21.88 11.70
N PHE A 15 -7.05 -23.22 11.65
CA PHE A 15 -7.14 -23.97 10.40
C PHE A 15 -8.46 -23.71 9.68
N THR A 16 -9.58 -23.67 10.42
CA THR A 16 -10.90 -23.38 9.84
C THR A 16 -10.97 -21.96 9.30
N LEU A 17 -10.47 -20.95 10.04
CA LEU A 17 -10.39 -19.56 9.58
C LEU A 17 -9.47 -19.43 8.37
N PHE A 18 -8.36 -20.15 8.34
CA PHE A 18 -7.41 -20.15 7.23
C PHE A 18 -8.02 -20.79 5.98
N VAL A 19 -8.72 -21.92 6.12
CA VAL A 19 -9.43 -22.59 5.02
C VAL A 19 -10.58 -21.71 4.51
N VAL A 20 -11.38 -21.10 5.39
CA VAL A 20 -12.43 -20.14 5.00
C VAL A 20 -11.82 -18.91 4.31
N PHE A 21 -10.67 -18.42 4.77
CA PHE A 21 -9.95 -17.32 4.14
C PHE A 21 -9.38 -17.71 2.77
N LEU A 22 -8.84 -18.92 2.62
CA LEU A 22 -8.32 -19.43 1.35
C LEU A 22 -9.43 -19.72 0.36
N ILE A 23 -10.55 -20.30 0.79
CA ILE A 23 -11.75 -20.49 -0.02
C ILE A 23 -12.33 -19.13 -0.39
N GLY A 24 -12.39 -18.19 0.54
CA GLY A 24 -12.78 -16.81 0.30
C GLY A 24 -11.88 -16.15 -0.77
N ARG A 25 -10.56 -16.34 -0.72
CA ARG A 25 -9.64 -15.86 -1.77
C ARG A 25 -9.78 -16.60 -3.10
N ALA A 26 -10.06 -17.90 -3.08
CA ALA A 26 -10.16 -18.72 -4.28
C ALA A 26 -11.50 -18.51 -5.03
N THR A 27 -12.57 -18.26 -4.27
CA THR A 27 -13.93 -17.97 -4.79
C THR A 27 -14.19 -16.49 -4.99
N ALA A 28 -13.41 -15.61 -4.35
CA ALA A 28 -13.17 -14.25 -4.83
C ALA A 28 -12.29 -14.29 -6.10
N GLY A 29 -12.74 -15.08 -7.08
CA GLY A 29 -12.25 -15.02 -8.45
C GLY A 29 -12.25 -13.57 -8.88
N GLY A 30 -11.08 -13.10 -9.30
CA GLY A 30 -10.81 -11.72 -9.62
C GLY A 30 -11.90 -11.14 -10.51
N LYS A 31 -12.83 -10.43 -9.89
CA LYS A 31 -13.79 -9.61 -10.59
C LYS A 31 -12.97 -8.44 -11.12
N LYS A 32 -12.32 -8.65 -12.26
CA LYS A 32 -12.05 -7.63 -13.28
C LYS A 32 -13.40 -7.05 -13.66
N GLN A 33 -14.00 -6.28 -12.77
CA GLN A 33 -15.18 -5.51 -13.05
C GLN A 33 -14.67 -4.34 -13.88
N GLY A 34 -14.86 -4.45 -15.19
CA GLY A 34 -14.67 -3.35 -16.11
C GLY A 34 -15.57 -2.19 -15.70
N ASN A 35 -15.04 -1.28 -14.90
CA ASN A 35 -14.87 0.05 -15.46
C ASN A 35 -13.63 -0.05 -16.35
N SER A 36 -13.70 0.43 -17.58
CA SER A 36 -12.66 0.47 -18.61
C SER A 36 -11.46 1.38 -18.23
N LEU A 37 -11.05 1.31 -16.97
CA LEU A 37 -10.03 2.08 -16.27
C LEU A 37 -9.14 1.11 -15.48
N SER A 38 -8.85 -0.08 -16.03
CA SER A 38 -7.62 -0.75 -15.61
C SER A 38 -6.50 0.18 -16.06
N PRO A 39 -5.77 0.90 -15.17
CA PRO A 39 -4.49 1.35 -15.63
C PRO A 39 -3.74 0.06 -15.90
N THR A 40 -3.34 -0.13 -17.15
CA THR A 40 -2.18 -0.94 -17.53
C THR A 40 -1.20 -0.95 -16.35
N PRO A 41 -0.62 -2.09 -15.93
CA PRO A 41 0.41 -2.07 -14.92
C PRO A 41 1.40 -0.99 -15.33
N LEU A 42 1.41 0.16 -14.64
CA LEU A 42 2.22 1.30 -15.06
C LEU A 42 3.63 0.73 -15.07
N SER A 43 4.21 0.72 -16.25
CA SER A 43 5.59 0.36 -16.41
C SER A 43 6.40 1.21 -15.42
N PRO A 44 7.47 0.70 -14.80
CA PRO A 44 8.29 1.47 -13.86
C PRO A 44 8.69 2.86 -14.41
N THR A 45 8.78 2.96 -15.74
CA THR A 45 9.00 4.18 -16.53
C THR A 45 7.85 5.20 -16.46
N GLU A 46 6.58 4.78 -16.44
CA GLU A 46 5.43 5.70 -16.31
C GLU A 46 5.26 6.21 -14.88
N VAL A 47 5.61 5.38 -13.89
CA VAL A 47 5.64 5.78 -12.48
C VAL A 47 6.70 6.87 -12.28
N ASP A 48 7.91 6.67 -12.79
CA ASP A 48 8.99 7.68 -12.76
C ASP A 48 8.57 8.99 -13.46
N ALA A 49 7.92 8.90 -14.63
CA ALA A 49 7.40 10.07 -15.33
C ALA A 49 6.34 10.83 -14.51
N ALA A 50 5.48 10.13 -13.78
CA ALA A 50 4.50 10.74 -12.88
C ALA A 50 5.17 11.38 -11.65
N LEU A 51 6.19 10.73 -11.07
CA LEU A 51 6.97 11.29 -9.96
C LEU A 51 7.74 12.56 -10.37
N LYS A 52 8.28 12.60 -11.59
CA LYS A 52 8.99 13.78 -12.14
C LYS A 52 8.10 15.02 -12.26
N ARG A 53 6.78 14.83 -12.40
CA ARG A 53 5.79 15.92 -12.43
C ARG A 53 5.52 16.51 -11.05
N VAL A 54 5.85 15.79 -9.98
CA VAL A 54 5.65 16.27 -8.61
C VAL A 54 6.66 17.35 -8.29
N THR A 55 6.15 18.55 -8.01
CA THR A 55 6.96 19.72 -7.62
C THR A 55 7.73 19.47 -6.32
N MET A 56 8.88 20.13 -6.14
CA MET A 56 9.69 20.00 -4.91
C MET A 56 8.93 20.40 -3.64
N SER A 57 8.04 21.40 -3.70
CA SER A 57 7.20 21.79 -2.57
C SER A 57 6.34 20.63 -2.06
N LYS A 58 5.77 19.84 -2.97
CA LYS A 58 4.93 18.69 -2.61
C LYS A 58 5.76 17.55 -2.00
N TRP A 59 6.97 17.36 -2.51
CA TRP A 59 7.90 16.40 -1.93
C TRP A 59 8.31 16.78 -0.50
N LEU A 60 8.49 18.07 -0.22
CA LEU A 60 8.77 18.56 1.13
C LEU A 60 7.61 18.28 2.11
N GLU A 61 6.36 18.47 1.67
CA GLU A 61 5.16 18.10 2.46
C GLU A 61 5.13 16.59 2.74
N ILE A 62 5.40 15.77 1.73
CA ILE A 62 5.44 14.31 1.85
C ILE A 62 6.52 13.89 2.84
N ASP A 63 7.70 14.53 2.79
CA ASP A 63 8.81 14.25 3.70
C ASP A 63 8.47 14.62 5.14
N ALA A 64 7.85 15.79 5.37
CA ALA A 64 7.38 16.19 6.69
C ALA A 64 6.36 15.20 7.29
N GLU A 65 5.48 14.65 6.46
CA GLU A 65 4.53 13.61 6.88
C GLU A 65 5.23 12.27 7.18
N LEU A 66 6.30 11.94 6.47
CA LEU A 66 7.11 10.75 6.75
C LEU A 66 7.88 10.90 8.07
N ASP A 67 8.46 12.07 8.35
CA ASP A 67 9.11 12.37 9.63
C ASP A 67 8.11 12.33 10.80
N ALA A 68 6.88 12.80 10.57
CA ALA A 68 5.79 12.68 11.53
C ALA A 68 5.23 11.25 11.68
N ARG A 69 5.85 10.24 11.04
CA ARG A 69 5.43 8.82 11.03
C ARG A 69 4.02 8.60 10.46
N LYS A 70 3.50 9.54 9.67
CA LYS A 70 2.16 9.51 9.05
C LYS A 70 2.22 8.98 7.61
N LYS A 71 2.74 7.77 7.44
CA LYS A 71 2.95 7.13 6.13
C LYS A 71 1.71 7.07 5.24
N ILE A 72 0.53 6.83 5.82
CA ILE A 72 -0.73 6.82 5.06
C ILE A 72 -1.04 8.19 4.45
N ARG A 73 -0.73 9.27 5.17
CA ARG A 73 -0.95 10.65 4.71
C ARG A 73 0.03 11.00 3.58
N ALA A 74 1.29 10.60 3.70
CA ALA A 74 2.30 10.73 2.65
C ALA A 74 1.88 10.00 1.35
N ILE A 75 1.37 8.77 1.46
CA ILE A 75 0.86 8.00 0.30
C ILE A 75 -0.33 8.71 -0.34
N LYS A 76 -1.24 9.29 0.46
CA LYS A 76 -2.38 10.05 -0.03
C LYS A 76 -1.94 11.30 -0.79
N LEU A 77 -1.02 12.09 -0.23
CA LEU A 77 -0.48 13.29 -0.88
C LEU A 77 0.19 12.96 -2.22
N LEU A 78 0.96 11.87 -2.28
CA LEU A 78 1.60 11.45 -3.52
C LEU A 78 0.57 11.00 -4.57
N ARG A 79 -0.45 10.25 -4.15
CA ARG A 79 -1.54 9.82 -5.04
C ARG A 79 -2.35 10.99 -5.58
N ASP A 80 -2.69 11.95 -4.73
CA ASP A 80 -3.46 13.13 -5.14
C ASP A 80 -2.65 14.01 -6.11
N ALA A 81 -1.32 14.05 -5.98
CA ALA A 81 -0.43 14.80 -6.87
C ALA A 81 -0.14 14.09 -8.22
N THR A 82 -0.12 12.76 -8.25
CA THR A 82 0.34 11.97 -9.40
C THR A 82 -0.76 11.19 -10.11
N GLY A 83 -1.90 10.96 -9.45
CA GLY A 83 -2.94 10.05 -9.93
C GLY A 83 -2.54 8.57 -9.90
N LEU A 84 -1.40 8.22 -9.27
CA LEU A 84 -0.92 6.84 -9.22
C LEU A 84 -1.86 5.92 -8.44
N GLY A 85 -1.90 4.65 -8.85
CA GLY A 85 -2.59 3.60 -8.11
C GLY A 85 -1.95 3.36 -6.73
N LEU A 86 -2.74 2.87 -5.77
CA LEU A 86 -2.32 2.68 -4.38
C LEU A 86 -1.01 1.89 -4.23
N LYS A 87 -0.80 0.88 -5.08
CA LYS A 87 0.42 0.07 -5.09
C LYS A 87 1.66 0.92 -5.43
N ALA A 88 1.61 1.66 -6.55
CA ALA A 88 2.71 2.48 -7.01
C ALA A 88 3.02 3.63 -6.03
N SER A 89 1.99 4.27 -5.48
CA SER A 89 2.19 5.33 -4.47
C SER A 89 2.84 4.80 -3.20
N LYS A 90 2.45 3.60 -2.74
CA LYS A 90 3.07 2.96 -1.58
C LYS A 90 4.55 2.65 -1.84
N GLU A 91 4.85 2.02 -2.96
CA GLU A 91 6.20 1.60 -3.33
C GLU A 91 7.16 2.80 -3.47
N ALA A 92 6.71 3.88 -4.12
CA ALA A 92 7.47 5.12 -4.23
C ALA A 92 7.78 5.77 -2.86
N ILE A 93 6.81 5.78 -1.95
CA ILE A 93 7.01 6.29 -0.59
C ILE A 93 7.96 5.39 0.21
N GLU A 94 7.83 4.08 0.10
CA GLU A 94 8.71 3.11 0.76
C GLU A 94 10.15 3.20 0.27
N GLU A 95 10.36 3.36 -1.02
CA GLU A 95 11.70 3.58 -1.56
C GLU A 95 12.30 4.91 -1.08
N ARG A 96 11.49 5.97 -1.02
CA ARG A 96 11.92 7.27 -0.51
C ARG A 96 12.29 7.22 0.96
N GLU A 97 11.46 6.56 1.77
CA GLU A 97 11.70 6.32 3.20
C GLU A 97 13.00 5.54 3.40
N ARG A 98 13.21 4.43 2.68
CA ARG A 98 14.45 3.65 2.74
C ARG A 98 15.68 4.46 2.36
N LYS A 99 15.63 5.21 1.24
CA LYS A 99 16.75 6.09 0.80
C LYS A 99 17.10 7.14 1.84
N ARG A 100 16.12 7.60 2.62
CA ARG A 100 16.32 8.59 3.67
C ARG A 100 16.89 8.00 4.95
N ASP A 101 16.40 6.82 5.34
CA ASP A 101 16.91 6.08 6.49
C ASP A 101 18.41 5.77 6.33
N LEU A 102 18.81 5.38 5.12
CA LEU A 102 20.21 5.21 4.70
C LEU A 102 21.07 6.48 4.76
N ARG A 103 20.47 7.67 4.80
CA ARG A 103 21.18 8.97 4.88
C ARG A 103 21.36 9.44 6.33
N LEU A 104 20.56 8.90 7.25
CA LEU A 104 20.53 9.29 8.65
C LEU A 104 21.37 8.35 9.54
N HIS A 105 21.94 7.30 8.95
CA HIS A 105 22.91 6.38 9.54
C HIS A 105 24.30 6.58 8.92
#